data_AF-S3BJB9-F1
#
_entry.id   AF-S3BJB9-F1
#
_cell.length_a   1.000
_cell.length_b   1.000
_cell.length_c   1.000
_cell.angle_alpha   90.00
_cell.angle_beta   90.00
_cell.angle_gamma   90.00
#
_symmetry.space_group_name_H-M   'P 1'
#
loop_
_entity.id
_entity.type
_entity.pdbx_description
1 polymer ?
#
loop_
_entity_poly.entity_id
_entity_poly.type
_entity_poly.pdbx_seq_one_letter_code
_entity_poly.pdbx_strand_id
1 'polypeptide(L)'
;MEEIRKIQAANPSEWEKVTAFLRERDLPVRREYADACFGAFIGGRLVGTVILSGSVVRNTAVDPEMRHKGIVEKLFTAVIEEARERGIFYLQLFTKSQNAEAFSGAGFRLVENVPPYACLLEFGSCSPQKWIRRICAGGVNPNARSSAVIVNANPFTLGHKALIELAARDAEQCIVFVVEENQSVFPFDVRLALVRAGTADLPNVRVVPSGPYIISAGTFPSYFLKKNERLPAQTHLDGTIFAHLLAPGFGITKRFVGTEPTDPVTRAYNEALKDVFKKYALELVEVPRIEDGVGAISASRVRAAWTAGRMDEVEEWVPASTFAYLKSPEGTALCEALRREAS
;
A
#
# COMPACT_ATOMS: atom_id res chain seq x y z
N MET A 1 -17.05 -20.92 -30.75
CA MET A 1 -16.03 -19.86 -30.96
C MET A 1 -15.69 -19.30 -29.59
N GLU A 2 -14.41 -19.07 -29.32
CA GLU A 2 -13.93 -18.41 -28.10
C GLU A 2 -13.88 -16.90 -28.35
N GLU A 3 -14.35 -16.11 -27.39
CA GLU A 3 -14.41 -14.66 -27.49
C GLU A 3 -13.94 -14.03 -26.16
N ILE A 4 -13.05 -13.04 -26.24
CA ILE A 4 -12.75 -12.14 -25.11
C ILE A 4 -13.52 -10.85 -25.33
N ARG A 5 -14.32 -10.45 -24.35
CA ARG A 5 -15.11 -9.22 -24.44
C ARG A 5 -15.06 -8.42 -23.15
N LYS A 6 -15.08 -7.10 -23.31
CA LYS A 6 -15.27 -6.16 -22.20
C LYS A 6 -16.70 -6.27 -21.70
N ILE A 7 -16.87 -6.50 -20.42
CA ILE A 7 -18.18 -6.57 -19.76
C ILE A 7 -18.73 -5.15 -19.64
N GLN A 8 -19.92 -4.94 -20.19
CA GLN A 8 -20.53 -3.62 -20.20
C GLN A 8 -20.98 -3.26 -18.79
N ALA A 9 -20.43 -2.18 -18.23
CA ALA A 9 -20.81 -1.71 -16.90
C ALA A 9 -22.33 -1.50 -16.80
N ALA A 10 -22.94 -0.89 -17.81
CA ALA A 10 -24.37 -0.60 -17.83
C ALA A 10 -25.27 -1.84 -17.95
N ASN A 11 -24.75 -3.06 -18.17
CA ASN A 11 -25.53 -4.28 -18.34
C ASN A 11 -25.54 -5.14 -17.05
N PRO A 12 -26.64 -5.13 -16.27
CA PRO A 12 -26.70 -5.88 -15.01
C PRO A 12 -26.58 -7.40 -15.19
N SER A 13 -27.13 -7.95 -16.27
CA SER A 13 -27.15 -9.40 -16.51
C SER A 13 -25.74 -9.98 -16.74
N GLU A 14 -24.84 -9.22 -17.38
CA GLU A 14 -23.45 -9.66 -17.52
C GLU A 14 -22.69 -9.65 -16.20
N TRP A 15 -22.94 -8.63 -15.38
CA TRP A 15 -22.33 -8.53 -14.05
C TRP A 15 -22.84 -9.60 -13.09
N GLU A 16 -24.09 -10.02 -13.20
CA GLU A 16 -24.61 -11.18 -12.47
C GLU A 16 -23.84 -12.46 -12.82
N LYS A 17 -23.58 -12.70 -14.11
CA LYS A 17 -22.78 -13.87 -14.56
C LYS A 17 -21.36 -13.83 -14.01
N VAL A 18 -20.69 -12.68 -14.06
CA VAL A 18 -19.34 -12.50 -13.49
C VAL A 18 -19.36 -12.72 -11.98
N THR A 19 -20.33 -12.15 -11.28
CA THR A 19 -20.44 -12.27 -9.82
C THR A 19 -20.70 -13.71 -9.40
N ALA A 20 -21.57 -14.43 -10.10
CA ALA A 20 -21.83 -15.85 -9.86
C ALA A 20 -20.56 -16.69 -10.09
N PHE A 21 -19.91 -16.51 -11.24
CA PHE A 21 -18.69 -17.24 -11.61
C PHE A 21 -17.55 -17.05 -10.60
N LEU A 22 -17.39 -15.83 -10.09
CA LEU A 22 -16.38 -15.50 -9.09
C LEU A 22 -16.73 -16.00 -7.69
N ARG A 23 -18.03 -15.99 -7.33
CA ARG A 23 -18.51 -16.49 -6.03
C ARG A 23 -18.27 -17.98 -5.87
N GLU A 24 -18.49 -18.77 -6.92
CA GLU A 24 -18.18 -20.21 -6.95
C GLU A 24 -16.70 -20.53 -6.70
N ARG A 25 -15.82 -19.52 -6.83
CA ARG A 25 -14.36 -19.66 -6.73
C ARG A 25 -13.80 -18.88 -5.53
N ASP A 26 -14.65 -18.49 -4.58
CA ASP A 26 -14.29 -17.73 -3.38
C ASP A 26 -13.57 -16.40 -3.67
N LEU A 27 -13.95 -15.72 -4.77
CA LEU A 27 -13.38 -14.43 -5.18
C LEU A 27 -14.44 -13.32 -5.23
N PRO A 28 -15.05 -12.94 -4.09
CA PRO A 28 -16.10 -11.93 -4.08
C PRO A 28 -15.65 -10.63 -4.75
N VAL A 29 -16.56 -10.03 -5.51
CA VAL A 29 -16.35 -8.77 -6.24
C VAL A 29 -17.42 -7.76 -5.85
N ARG A 30 -17.02 -6.50 -5.77
CA ARG A 30 -17.94 -5.37 -5.76
C ARG A 30 -17.67 -4.55 -7.01
N ARG A 31 -18.73 -4.32 -7.79
CA ARG A 31 -18.65 -3.64 -9.08
C ARG A 31 -18.10 -2.21 -8.96
N GLU A 32 -18.36 -1.53 -7.84
CA GLU A 32 -17.87 -0.16 -7.57
C GLU A 32 -16.34 -0.03 -7.58
N TYR A 33 -15.61 -1.13 -7.40
CA TYR A 33 -14.15 -1.14 -7.44
C TYR A 33 -13.57 -1.56 -8.80
N ALA A 34 -14.41 -1.80 -9.81
CA ALA A 34 -13.97 -2.24 -11.13
C ALA A 34 -13.98 -1.09 -12.14
N ASP A 35 -12.79 -0.69 -12.58
CA ASP A 35 -12.62 0.29 -13.65
C ASP A 35 -12.91 -0.32 -15.02
N ALA A 36 -12.51 -1.59 -15.19
CA ALA A 36 -12.84 -2.42 -16.34
C ALA A 36 -12.92 -3.89 -15.93
N CYS A 37 -13.74 -4.66 -16.64
CA CYS A 37 -13.93 -6.09 -16.45
C CYS A 37 -13.95 -6.76 -17.82
N PHE A 38 -13.21 -7.85 -17.98
CA PHE A 38 -13.17 -8.64 -19.21
C PHE A 38 -13.58 -10.08 -18.91
N GLY A 39 -14.42 -10.64 -19.77
CA GLY A 39 -14.84 -12.03 -19.70
C GLY A 39 -14.41 -12.81 -20.93
N ALA A 40 -13.99 -14.06 -20.72
CA ALA A 40 -13.76 -15.05 -21.75
C ALA A 40 -15.00 -15.92 -21.90
N PHE A 41 -15.51 -16.08 -23.12
CA PHE A 41 -16.73 -16.83 -23.42
C PHE A 41 -16.48 -17.93 -24.43
N ILE A 42 -16.99 -19.13 -24.15
CA ILE A 42 -17.01 -20.25 -25.10
C ILE A 42 -18.46 -20.72 -25.24
N GLY A 43 -19.01 -20.59 -26.45
CA GLY A 43 -20.41 -20.95 -26.71
C GLY A 43 -21.41 -20.16 -25.86
N GLY A 44 -21.10 -18.90 -25.54
CA GLY A 44 -21.92 -18.03 -24.70
C GLY A 44 -21.78 -18.27 -23.18
N ARG A 45 -21.04 -19.30 -22.76
CA ARG A 45 -20.72 -19.57 -21.35
C ARG A 45 -19.48 -18.80 -20.94
N LEU A 46 -19.54 -18.11 -19.80
CA LEU A 46 -18.37 -17.46 -19.19
C LEU A 46 -17.43 -18.55 -18.65
N VAL A 47 -16.19 -18.55 -19.14
CA VAL A 47 -15.14 -19.51 -18.78
C VAL A 47 -13.94 -18.86 -18.08
N GLY A 48 -13.88 -17.53 -18.06
CA GLY A 48 -12.85 -16.81 -17.33
C GLY A 48 -13.15 -15.33 -17.22
N THR A 49 -12.55 -14.65 -16.25
CA THR A 49 -12.71 -13.21 -16.02
C THR A 49 -11.46 -12.59 -15.42
N VAL A 50 -11.29 -11.30 -15.64
CA VAL A 50 -10.26 -10.46 -15.03
C VAL A 50 -10.78 -9.03 -14.86
N ILE A 51 -10.38 -8.38 -13.76
CA ILE A 51 -10.82 -7.02 -13.42
C ILE A 51 -9.61 -6.12 -13.25
N LEU A 52 -9.70 -4.90 -13.78
CA LEU A 52 -8.76 -3.81 -13.55
C LEU A 52 -9.35 -2.81 -12.55
N SER A 53 -8.53 -2.36 -11.60
CA SER A 53 -8.88 -1.36 -10.58
C SER A 53 -7.65 -0.52 -10.27
N GLY A 54 -7.59 0.70 -10.80
CA GLY A 54 -6.39 1.50 -10.89
C GLY A 54 -5.27 0.72 -11.56
N SER A 55 -4.13 0.64 -10.90
CA SER A 55 -2.98 -0.18 -11.30
C SER A 55 -3.05 -1.64 -10.84
N VAL A 56 -4.16 -2.08 -10.24
CA VAL A 56 -4.27 -3.45 -9.68
C VAL A 56 -5.12 -4.33 -10.58
N VAL A 57 -4.53 -5.41 -11.07
CA VAL A 57 -5.23 -6.54 -11.67
C VAL A 57 -5.77 -7.43 -10.57
N ARG A 58 -7.08 -7.64 -10.57
CA ARG A 58 -7.81 -8.36 -9.51
C ARG A 58 -8.87 -9.30 -10.05
N ASN A 59 -9.37 -10.15 -9.15
CA ASN A 59 -10.45 -11.10 -9.39
C ASN A 59 -10.23 -11.92 -10.68
N THR A 60 -8.98 -12.32 -10.94
CA THR A 60 -8.65 -13.17 -12.09
C THR A 60 -9.02 -14.61 -11.80
N ALA A 61 -9.87 -15.18 -12.65
CA ALA A 61 -10.31 -16.56 -12.50
C ALA A 61 -10.55 -17.20 -13.87
N VAL A 62 -10.17 -18.47 -14.02
CA VAL A 62 -10.47 -19.29 -15.19
C VAL A 62 -11.03 -20.62 -14.72
N ASP A 63 -11.98 -21.14 -15.49
CA ASP A 63 -12.55 -22.47 -15.32
C ASP A 63 -11.44 -23.54 -15.27
N PRO A 64 -11.38 -24.40 -14.24
CA PRO A 64 -10.37 -25.44 -14.12
C PRO A 64 -10.17 -26.29 -15.38
N GLU A 65 -11.25 -26.63 -16.08
CA GLU A 65 -11.20 -27.44 -17.32
C GLU A 65 -10.60 -26.70 -18.52
N MET A 66 -10.45 -25.38 -18.39
CA MET A 66 -9.92 -24.50 -19.42
C MET A 66 -8.55 -23.91 -19.05
N ARG A 67 -8.01 -24.26 -17.88
CA ARG A 67 -6.60 -24.02 -17.55
C ARG A 67 -5.77 -24.72 -18.62
N HIS A 68 -4.72 -24.09 -19.14
CA HIS A 68 -3.90 -24.55 -20.28
C HIS A 68 -4.42 -24.28 -21.70
N LYS A 69 -5.55 -23.59 -21.89
CA LYS A 69 -6.02 -23.15 -23.23
C LYS A 69 -5.60 -21.74 -23.64
N GLY A 70 -4.68 -21.11 -22.92
CA GLY A 70 -4.24 -19.75 -23.25
C GLY A 70 -5.23 -18.64 -22.83
N ILE A 71 -6.25 -18.97 -22.03
CA ILE A 71 -7.33 -18.02 -21.68
C ILE A 71 -6.84 -16.93 -20.73
N VAL A 72 -5.93 -17.24 -19.79
CA VAL A 72 -5.38 -16.27 -18.85
C VAL A 72 -4.59 -15.20 -19.60
N GLU A 73 -3.78 -15.64 -20.56
CA GLU A 73 -2.91 -14.82 -21.41
C GLU A 73 -3.73 -13.85 -22.26
N LYS A 74 -4.83 -14.31 -22.85
CA LYS A 74 -5.74 -13.47 -23.63
C LYS A 74 -6.48 -12.45 -22.75
N LEU A 75 -6.94 -12.86 -21.57
CA LEU A 75 -7.55 -11.95 -20.60
C LEU A 75 -6.56 -10.88 -20.13
N PHE A 76 -5.31 -11.25 -19.88
CA PHE A 76 -4.26 -10.31 -19.50
C PHE A 76 -3.90 -9.35 -20.63
N THR A 77 -3.83 -9.83 -21.86
CA THR A 77 -3.60 -8.98 -23.03
C THR A 77 -4.66 -7.87 -23.10
N ALA A 78 -5.95 -8.23 -22.98
CA ALA A 78 -7.04 -7.26 -22.98
C ALA A 78 -6.96 -6.24 -21.83
N VAL A 79 -6.57 -6.69 -20.62
CA VAL A 79 -6.39 -5.79 -19.47
C VAL A 79 -5.20 -4.87 -19.60
N ILE A 80 -4.09 -5.35 -20.17
CA ILE A 80 -2.89 -4.55 -20.41
C ILE A 80 -3.18 -3.47 -21.45
N GLU A 81 -3.93 -3.81 -22.51
CA GLU A 81 -4.37 -2.85 -23.53
C GLU A 81 -5.27 -1.77 -22.91
N GLU A 82 -6.27 -2.15 -22.12
CA GLU A 82 -7.14 -1.21 -21.39
C GLU A 82 -6.35 -0.32 -20.43
N ALA A 83 -5.41 -0.88 -19.67
CA ALA A 83 -4.56 -0.12 -18.78
C ALA A 83 -3.73 0.93 -19.55
N ARG A 84 -3.17 0.52 -20.69
CA ARG A 84 -2.40 1.41 -21.58
C ARG A 84 -3.26 2.55 -22.14
N GLU A 85 -4.48 2.27 -22.57
CA GLU A 85 -5.44 3.29 -23.03
C GLU A 85 -5.77 4.32 -21.94
N ARG A 86 -5.73 3.90 -20.68
CA ARG A 86 -5.91 4.76 -19.50
C ARG A 86 -4.62 5.45 -19.02
N GLY A 87 -3.51 5.26 -19.71
CA GLY A 87 -2.20 5.81 -19.31
C GLY A 87 -1.55 5.09 -18.12
N ILE A 88 -1.98 3.87 -17.81
CA ILE A 88 -1.47 3.04 -16.72
C ILE A 88 -0.46 2.04 -17.31
N PHE A 89 0.84 2.27 -17.05
CA PHE A 89 1.95 1.48 -17.61
C PHE A 89 2.62 0.55 -16.60
N TYR A 90 2.08 0.47 -15.39
CA TYR A 90 2.53 -0.41 -14.33
C TYR A 90 1.31 -1.06 -13.68
N LEU A 91 1.32 -2.39 -13.63
CA LEU A 91 0.25 -3.19 -13.07
C LEU A 91 0.78 -4.09 -11.96
N GLN A 92 -0.03 -4.29 -10.94
CA GLN A 92 0.23 -5.20 -9.82
C GLN A 92 -0.86 -6.27 -9.76
N LEU A 93 -0.46 -7.50 -9.45
CA LEU A 93 -1.37 -8.62 -9.23
C LEU A 93 -1.02 -9.26 -7.90
N PHE A 94 -2.00 -9.24 -6.99
CA PHE A 94 -1.91 -9.91 -5.70
C PHE A 94 -2.77 -11.17 -5.73
N THR A 95 -2.20 -12.30 -5.31
CA THR A 95 -2.90 -13.59 -5.29
C THR A 95 -2.27 -14.54 -4.27
N LYS A 96 -2.90 -15.70 -4.06
CA LYS A 96 -2.37 -16.77 -3.21
C LYS A 96 -1.07 -17.31 -3.79
N SER A 97 -0.10 -17.65 -2.94
CA SER A 97 1.23 -18.16 -3.34
C SER A 97 1.19 -19.32 -4.33
N GLN A 98 0.22 -20.22 -4.20
CA GLN A 98 0.04 -21.37 -5.09
C GLN A 98 -0.27 -20.98 -6.55
N ASN A 99 -0.70 -19.76 -6.82
CA ASN A 99 -1.04 -19.28 -8.17
C ASN A 99 0.12 -18.54 -8.85
N ALA A 100 1.27 -18.37 -8.18
CA ALA A 100 2.38 -17.56 -8.68
C ALA A 100 2.90 -18.05 -10.05
N GLU A 101 3.03 -19.37 -10.22
CA GLU A 101 3.54 -19.98 -11.46
C GLU A 101 2.58 -19.74 -12.63
N ALA A 102 1.28 -19.93 -12.41
CA ALA A 102 0.26 -19.75 -13.43
C ALA A 102 0.24 -18.33 -14.01
N PHE A 103 0.37 -17.31 -13.15
CA PHE A 103 0.40 -15.92 -13.61
C PHE A 103 1.75 -15.49 -14.17
N SER A 104 2.84 -16.11 -13.71
CA SER A 104 4.17 -15.86 -14.27
C SER A 104 4.27 -16.32 -15.73
N GLY A 105 3.68 -17.47 -16.05
CA GLY A 105 3.57 -17.96 -17.43
C GLY A 105 2.77 -17.03 -18.36
N ALA A 106 1.89 -16.20 -17.80
CA ALA A 106 1.04 -15.26 -18.55
C ALA A 106 1.64 -13.86 -18.71
N GLY A 107 2.93 -13.68 -18.38
CA GLY A 107 3.69 -12.45 -18.65
C GLY A 107 3.83 -11.49 -17.47
N PHE A 108 3.26 -11.79 -16.30
CA PHE A 108 3.52 -11.04 -15.07
C PHE A 108 4.84 -11.51 -14.45
N ARG A 109 5.72 -10.58 -14.09
CA ARG A 109 6.95 -10.91 -13.38
C ARG A 109 6.66 -11.09 -11.90
N LEU A 110 7.05 -12.23 -11.34
CA LEU A 110 7.02 -12.43 -9.90
C LEU A 110 7.94 -11.39 -9.21
N VAL A 111 7.38 -10.65 -8.25
CA VAL A 111 8.14 -9.73 -7.39
C VAL A 111 8.58 -10.45 -6.14
N GLU A 112 7.62 -11.06 -5.45
CA GLU A 112 7.87 -11.80 -4.21
C GLU A 112 6.78 -12.86 -4.00
N ASN A 113 7.17 -14.02 -3.47
CA ASN A 113 6.24 -15.11 -3.12
C ASN A 113 6.47 -15.57 -1.69
N VAL A 114 5.44 -15.48 -0.85
CA VAL A 114 5.54 -15.85 0.57
C VAL A 114 4.53 -16.95 0.91
N PRO A 115 4.83 -18.23 0.62
CA PRO A 115 3.97 -19.34 1.01
C PRO A 115 3.77 -19.43 2.54
N PRO A 116 2.59 -19.87 3.02
CA PRO A 116 1.38 -20.20 2.25
C PRO A 116 0.49 -18.97 1.96
N TYR A 117 0.98 -17.76 2.22
CA TYR A 117 0.16 -16.56 2.33
C TYR A 117 -0.25 -15.96 0.99
N ALA A 118 0.69 -15.27 0.33
CA ALA A 118 0.41 -14.46 -0.84
C ALA A 118 1.68 -14.22 -1.66
N CYS A 119 1.47 -13.79 -2.89
CA CYS A 119 2.53 -13.29 -3.77
C CYS A 119 2.10 -11.98 -4.43
N LEU A 120 3.11 -11.19 -4.79
CA LEU A 120 2.99 -10.02 -5.63
C LEU A 120 3.64 -10.33 -6.97
N LEU A 121 2.89 -10.16 -8.05
CA LEU A 121 3.43 -10.09 -9.39
C LEU A 121 3.20 -8.70 -9.98
N GLU A 122 3.99 -8.33 -10.98
CA GLU A 122 3.86 -7.05 -11.66
C GLU A 122 4.00 -7.17 -13.18
N PHE A 123 3.47 -6.20 -13.89
CA PHE A 123 3.67 -6.04 -15.33
C PHE A 123 4.04 -4.59 -15.64
N GLY A 124 4.93 -4.40 -16.60
CA GLY A 124 5.38 -3.08 -17.06
C GLY A 124 6.87 -2.85 -16.83
N SER A 125 7.28 -1.58 -16.91
CA SER A 125 8.69 -1.20 -16.93
C SER A 125 9.28 -0.91 -15.54
N CYS A 126 8.46 -0.86 -14.48
CA CYS A 126 8.96 -0.72 -13.11
C CYS A 126 9.63 -2.02 -12.62
N SER A 127 10.34 -1.94 -11.50
CA SER A 127 10.84 -3.08 -10.71
C SER A 127 11.33 -2.55 -9.38
N PRO A 128 11.44 -3.38 -8.32
CA PRO A 128 12.05 -2.96 -7.06
C PRO A 128 13.41 -2.30 -7.28
N GLN A 129 14.26 -2.88 -8.13
CA GLN A 129 15.61 -2.38 -8.41
C GLN A 129 15.60 -1.04 -9.18
N LYS A 130 14.65 -0.83 -10.10
CA LYS A 130 14.50 0.48 -10.78
C LYS A 130 13.98 1.54 -9.82
N TRP A 131 13.04 1.19 -8.96
CA TRP A 131 12.52 2.11 -7.94
C TRP A 131 13.61 2.50 -6.93
N ILE A 132 14.34 1.52 -6.37
CA ILE A 132 15.49 1.77 -5.48
C ILE A 132 16.50 2.71 -6.14
N ARG A 133 16.89 2.46 -7.40
CA ARG A 133 17.82 3.33 -8.14
C ARG A 133 17.29 4.76 -8.29
N ARG A 134 15.99 4.93 -8.58
CA ARG A 134 15.36 6.26 -8.67
C ARG A 134 15.41 7.00 -7.34
N ILE A 135 15.12 6.31 -6.24
CA ILE A 135 15.19 6.90 -4.90
C ILE A 135 16.63 7.26 -4.53
N CYS A 136 17.61 6.40 -4.85
CA CYS A 136 19.02 6.68 -4.62
C CYS A 136 19.52 7.88 -5.43
N ALA A 137 19.14 7.98 -6.71
CA ALA A 137 19.43 9.14 -7.55
C ALA A 137 18.83 10.45 -7.00
N GLY A 138 17.79 10.35 -6.15
CA GLY A 138 17.19 11.48 -5.44
C GLY A 138 17.89 11.89 -4.14
N GLY A 139 19.05 11.29 -3.81
CA GLY A 139 19.87 11.70 -2.66
C GLY A 139 19.91 10.71 -1.48
N VAL A 140 19.33 9.52 -1.63
CA VAL A 140 19.53 8.39 -0.70
C VAL A 140 20.85 7.70 -1.04
N ASN A 141 21.75 7.59 -0.07
CA ASN A 141 23.00 6.84 -0.23
C ASN A 141 22.75 5.34 0.07
N PRO A 142 22.83 4.44 -0.92
CA PRO A 142 22.59 3.01 -0.70
C PRO A 142 23.72 2.31 0.07
N ASN A 143 24.90 2.94 0.18
CA ASN A 143 26.06 2.38 0.87
C ASN A 143 26.16 2.84 2.34
N ALA A 144 25.32 3.80 2.77
CA ALA A 144 25.29 4.27 4.15
C ALA A 144 24.55 3.25 5.03
N ARG A 145 25.04 3.04 6.26
CA ARG A 145 24.27 2.26 7.24
C ARG A 145 23.01 3.03 7.58
N SER A 146 21.86 2.53 7.13
CA SER A 146 20.60 3.24 7.16
C SER A 146 19.62 2.66 8.18
N SER A 147 18.81 3.52 8.77
CA SER A 147 17.57 3.15 9.45
C SER A 147 16.37 3.55 8.59
N ALA A 148 15.21 2.94 8.84
CA ALA A 148 14.00 3.25 8.11
C ALA A 148 12.82 3.52 9.04
N VAL A 149 12.00 4.50 8.65
CA VAL A 149 10.69 4.76 9.24
C VAL A 149 9.67 4.82 8.12
N ILE A 150 8.54 4.13 8.28
CA ILE A 150 7.41 4.21 7.34
C ILE A 150 6.28 4.95 8.06
N VAL A 151 5.82 6.06 7.48
CA VAL A 151 4.76 6.90 8.07
C VAL A 151 3.65 7.19 7.06
N ASN A 152 2.40 7.15 7.52
CA ASN A 152 1.30 7.75 6.75
C ASN A 152 1.28 9.27 6.95
N ALA A 153 1.52 9.77 8.18
CA ALA A 153 1.57 11.20 8.50
C ALA A 153 0.31 11.98 8.08
N ASN A 154 -0.86 11.59 8.60
CA ASN A 154 -2.18 12.11 8.21
C ASN A 154 -2.89 12.89 9.34
N PRO A 155 -2.36 14.02 9.87
CA PRO A 155 -1.17 14.75 9.43
C PRO A 155 0.12 14.30 10.15
N PHE A 156 1.24 14.95 9.82
CA PHE A 156 2.52 14.79 10.52
C PHE A 156 2.45 15.40 11.93
N THR A 157 2.86 14.65 12.95
CA THR A 157 2.73 15.00 14.38
C THR A 157 4.08 14.96 15.10
N LEU A 158 4.16 15.51 16.32
CA LEU A 158 5.37 15.41 17.13
C LEU A 158 5.74 13.96 17.47
N GLY A 159 4.73 13.08 17.62
CA GLY A 159 4.96 11.64 17.76
C GLY A 159 5.69 11.03 16.56
N HIS A 160 5.34 11.43 15.33
CA HIS A 160 6.10 11.00 14.15
C HIS A 160 7.51 11.61 14.12
N LYS A 161 7.65 12.90 14.44
CA LYS A 161 8.95 13.59 14.47
C LYS A 161 9.91 12.88 15.42
N ALA A 162 9.49 12.56 16.63
CA ALA A 162 10.36 11.90 17.59
C ALA A 162 10.76 10.46 17.20
N LEU A 163 9.86 9.70 16.58
CA LEU A 163 10.21 8.39 16.02
C LEU A 163 11.32 8.52 14.96
N ILE A 164 11.23 9.55 14.11
CA ILE A 164 12.24 9.84 13.09
C ILE A 164 13.55 10.31 13.73
N GLU A 165 13.51 11.16 14.76
CA GLU A 165 14.70 11.60 15.48
C GLU A 165 15.45 10.43 16.12
N LEU A 166 14.73 9.48 16.73
CA LEU A 166 15.32 8.29 17.31
C LEU A 166 15.95 7.40 16.24
N ALA A 167 15.26 7.15 15.14
CA ALA A 167 15.80 6.40 14.02
C ALA A 167 17.03 7.08 13.40
N ALA A 168 17.02 8.41 13.28
CA ALA A 168 18.12 9.21 12.75
C ALA A 168 19.37 9.19 13.63
N ARG A 169 19.25 9.01 14.95
CA ARG A 169 20.41 8.87 15.84
C ARG A 169 21.08 7.51 15.74
N ASP A 170 20.34 6.47 15.35
CA ASP A 170 20.86 5.11 15.28
C ASP A 170 21.72 4.85 14.04
N ALA A 171 21.66 5.70 12.99
CA ALA A 171 22.21 5.38 11.66
C ALA A 171 22.90 6.59 11.00
N GLU A 172 23.76 6.31 10.02
CA GLU A 172 24.39 7.37 9.20
C GLU A 172 23.37 8.11 8.34
N GLN A 173 22.27 7.42 8.00
CA GLN A 173 21.15 7.93 7.23
C GLN A 173 19.85 7.36 7.77
N CYS A 174 18.80 8.17 7.88
CA CYS A 174 17.45 7.70 8.17
C CYS A 174 16.54 7.96 6.97
N ILE A 175 15.99 6.89 6.40
CA ILE A 175 15.08 6.97 5.26
C ILE A 175 13.65 6.95 5.78
N VAL A 176 12.92 8.02 5.50
CA VAL A 176 11.51 8.15 5.89
C VAL A 176 10.66 7.95 4.65
N PHE A 177 9.96 6.82 4.58
CA PHE A 177 9.01 6.53 3.51
C PHE A 177 7.62 7.06 3.89
N VAL A 178 7.10 7.97 3.07
CA VAL A 178 5.75 8.50 3.21
C VAL A 178 4.79 7.69 2.34
N VAL A 179 3.80 7.06 2.97
CA VAL A 179 2.85 6.16 2.27
C VAL A 179 2.05 6.93 1.21
N GLU A 180 2.07 6.46 -0.03
CA GLU A 180 1.44 7.11 -1.19
C GLU A 180 -0.09 6.91 -1.31
N GLU A 181 -0.71 6.16 -0.40
CA GLU A 181 -2.14 5.88 -0.47
C GLU A 181 -3.01 7.14 -0.36
N ASN A 182 -3.95 7.29 -1.30
CA ASN A 182 -4.93 8.37 -1.35
C ASN A 182 -6.23 8.07 -0.57
N GLN A 183 -6.16 7.25 0.48
CA GLN A 183 -7.27 7.06 1.44
C GLN A 183 -7.14 7.96 2.69
N SER A 184 -6.14 8.84 2.69
CA SER A 184 -5.88 9.77 3.78
C SER A 184 -6.68 11.06 3.60
N VAL A 185 -7.07 11.66 4.74
CA VAL A 185 -7.67 12.99 4.80
C VAL A 185 -6.74 14.04 4.19
N PHE A 186 -5.45 13.96 4.50
CA PHE A 186 -4.44 14.83 3.93
C PHE A 186 -3.93 14.22 2.61
N PRO A 187 -3.94 15.00 1.51
CA PRO A 187 -3.35 14.59 0.22
C PRO A 187 -1.88 14.15 0.37
N PHE A 188 -1.44 13.22 -0.48
CA PHE A 188 -0.08 12.67 -0.39
C PHE A 188 1.02 13.73 -0.51
N ASP A 189 0.89 14.65 -1.46
CA ASP A 189 1.83 15.75 -1.69
C ASP A 189 1.93 16.68 -0.47
N VAL A 190 0.80 16.98 0.17
CA VAL A 190 0.75 17.72 1.44
C VAL A 190 1.48 16.94 2.53
N ARG A 191 1.16 15.66 2.73
CA ARG A 191 1.81 14.83 3.77
C ARG A 191 3.32 14.76 3.56
N LEU A 192 3.77 14.54 2.32
CA LEU A 192 5.18 14.51 1.97
C LEU A 192 5.87 15.85 2.26
N ALA A 193 5.23 16.97 1.92
CA ALA A 193 5.75 18.31 2.19
C ALA A 193 5.85 18.59 3.70
N LEU A 194 4.84 18.20 4.49
CA LEU A 194 4.84 18.38 5.94
C LEU A 194 5.93 17.56 6.64
N VAL A 195 6.13 16.31 6.23
CA VAL A 195 7.21 15.47 6.77
C VAL A 195 8.58 16.07 6.41
N ARG A 196 8.77 16.53 5.17
CA ARG A 196 10.01 17.21 4.74
C ARG A 196 10.29 18.46 5.56
N ALA A 197 9.30 19.35 5.69
CA ALA A 197 9.46 20.59 6.42
C ALA A 197 9.69 20.35 7.92
N GLY A 198 8.98 19.37 8.51
CA GLY A 198 9.08 19.06 9.93
C GLY A 198 10.33 18.27 10.34
N THR A 199 11.15 17.82 9.37
CA THR A 199 12.41 17.10 9.59
C THR A 199 13.61 17.79 8.94
N ALA A 200 13.44 19.02 8.44
CA ALA A 200 14.49 19.77 7.74
C ALA A 200 15.71 20.09 8.63
N ASP A 201 15.53 20.09 9.95
CA ASP A 201 16.56 20.24 10.97
C ASP A 201 17.45 18.99 11.15
N LEU A 202 17.06 17.84 10.55
CA LEU A 202 17.78 16.58 10.66
C LEU A 202 18.59 16.29 9.38
N PRO A 203 19.91 16.57 9.34
CA PRO A 203 20.69 16.59 8.10
C PRO A 203 20.86 15.21 7.45
N ASN A 204 20.76 14.14 8.24
CA ASN A 204 20.88 12.75 7.79
C ASN A 204 19.54 12.08 7.47
N VAL A 205 18.42 12.82 7.53
CA VAL A 205 17.10 12.31 7.15
C VAL A 205 16.87 12.49 5.65
N ARG A 206 16.30 11.46 5.03
CA ARG A 206 15.88 11.45 3.61
C ARG A 206 14.41 11.08 3.53
N VAL A 207 13.57 12.06 3.23
CA VAL A 207 12.11 11.87 3.11
C VAL A 207 11.73 11.59 1.67
N VAL A 208 11.18 10.40 1.44
CA VAL A 208 10.91 9.88 0.10
C VAL A 208 9.50 9.28 0.01
N PRO A 209 8.90 9.24 -1.20
CA PRO A 209 7.68 8.48 -1.43
C PRO A 209 7.89 6.99 -1.14
N SER A 210 6.87 6.30 -0.62
CA SER A 210 6.95 4.87 -0.31
C SER A 210 7.08 3.97 -1.54
N GLY A 211 6.66 4.46 -2.70
CA GLY A 211 6.55 3.67 -3.91
C GLY A 211 5.50 2.56 -3.82
N PRO A 212 5.42 1.71 -4.86
CA PRO A 212 4.44 0.64 -4.96
C PRO A 212 4.83 -0.65 -4.21
N TYR A 213 6.01 -0.67 -3.57
CA TYR A 213 6.60 -1.86 -2.95
C TYR A 213 6.52 -1.87 -1.43
N ILE A 214 5.97 -0.82 -0.82
CA ILE A 214 5.55 -0.81 0.58
C ILE A 214 4.04 -1.00 0.57
N ILE A 215 3.59 -2.17 1.03
CA ILE A 215 2.19 -2.59 0.92
C ILE A 215 1.48 -2.23 2.22
N SER A 216 0.65 -1.19 2.14
CA SER A 216 -0.21 -0.79 3.25
C SER A 216 -1.58 -1.47 3.15
N ALA A 217 -2.38 -1.36 4.22
CA ALA A 217 -3.70 -1.98 4.29
C ALA A 217 -4.64 -1.43 3.21
N GLY A 218 -4.46 -0.17 2.79
CA GLY A 218 -5.27 0.44 1.74
C GLY A 218 -4.94 -0.03 0.32
N THR A 219 -3.70 -0.46 0.07
CA THR A 219 -3.22 -0.98 -1.23
C THR A 219 -3.33 -2.48 -1.34
N PHE A 220 -3.29 -3.23 -0.23
CA PHE A 220 -3.36 -4.68 -0.25
C PHE A 220 -4.78 -5.18 -0.62
N PRO A 221 -4.98 -5.78 -1.81
CA PRO A 221 -6.28 -6.28 -2.20
C PRO A 221 -6.57 -7.58 -1.44
N SER A 222 -7.51 -7.55 -0.51
CA SER A 222 -7.79 -8.71 0.34
C SER A 222 -8.95 -9.58 -0.15
N TYR A 223 -9.38 -9.42 -1.41
CA TYR A 223 -10.57 -10.06 -1.96
C TYR A 223 -10.40 -11.59 -2.12
N PHE A 224 -9.16 -12.07 -2.23
CA PHE A 224 -8.83 -13.50 -2.37
C PHE A 224 -8.57 -14.21 -1.03
N LEU A 225 -8.76 -13.51 0.10
CA LEU A 225 -8.45 -13.99 1.45
C LEU A 225 -9.67 -13.91 2.37
N LYS A 226 -9.80 -14.91 3.25
CA LYS A 226 -10.75 -14.85 4.37
C LYS A 226 -10.32 -13.78 5.36
N LYS A 227 -11.26 -13.22 6.14
CA LYS A 227 -11.01 -12.08 7.05
C LYS A 227 -9.83 -12.32 8.00
N ASN A 228 -9.69 -13.52 8.55
CA ASN A 228 -8.61 -13.92 9.46
C ASN A 228 -7.25 -14.16 8.75
N GLU A 229 -7.24 -14.35 7.43
CA GLU A 229 -6.03 -14.58 6.63
C GLU A 229 -5.42 -13.26 6.11
N ARG A 230 -6.21 -12.18 6.07
CA ARG A 230 -5.82 -10.89 5.48
C ARG A 230 -4.59 -10.29 6.13
N LEU A 231 -4.63 -10.12 7.45
CA LEU A 231 -3.55 -9.50 8.20
C LEU A 231 -2.26 -10.32 8.10
N PRO A 232 -2.25 -11.65 8.38
CA PRO A 232 -1.06 -12.45 8.17
C PRO A 232 -0.49 -12.33 6.76
N ALA A 233 -1.33 -12.42 5.72
CA ALA A 233 -0.84 -12.37 4.35
C ALA A 233 -0.29 -11.02 3.94
N GLN A 234 -0.97 -9.94 4.33
CA GLN A 234 -0.47 -8.59 4.13
C GLN A 234 0.88 -8.41 4.81
N THR A 235 0.97 -8.70 6.12
CA THR A 235 2.18 -8.44 6.90
C THR A 235 3.36 -9.27 6.42
N HIS A 236 3.14 -10.55 6.09
CA HIS A 236 4.21 -11.42 5.62
C HIS A 236 4.70 -11.01 4.24
N LEU A 237 3.80 -10.62 3.33
CA LEU A 237 4.18 -10.14 2.01
C LEU A 237 4.91 -8.79 2.06
N ASP A 238 4.33 -7.80 2.76
CA ASP A 238 4.92 -6.47 2.96
C ASP A 238 6.29 -6.55 3.65
N GLY A 239 6.34 -7.24 4.80
CA GLY A 239 7.56 -7.42 5.57
C GLY A 239 8.65 -8.14 4.77
N THR A 240 8.28 -9.15 3.97
CA THR A 240 9.26 -9.88 3.14
C THR A 240 9.77 -9.02 2.00
N ILE A 241 8.90 -8.31 1.27
CA ILE A 241 9.35 -7.38 0.21
C ILE A 241 10.28 -6.32 0.81
N PHE A 242 9.91 -5.75 1.95
CA PHE A 242 10.75 -4.76 2.63
C PHE A 242 12.10 -5.37 3.01
N ALA A 243 12.13 -6.50 3.70
CA ALA A 243 13.35 -7.10 4.23
C ALA A 243 14.26 -7.73 3.17
N HIS A 244 13.68 -8.39 2.17
CA HIS A 244 14.40 -9.10 1.12
C HIS A 244 14.84 -8.18 -0.02
N LEU A 245 13.98 -7.24 -0.44
CA LEU A 245 14.20 -6.47 -1.65
C LEU A 245 14.62 -5.02 -1.36
N LEU A 246 13.93 -4.35 -0.44
CA LEU A 246 14.12 -2.90 -0.24
C LEU A 246 15.27 -2.60 0.72
N ALA A 247 15.31 -3.27 1.87
CA ALA A 247 16.29 -3.00 2.91
C ALA A 247 17.74 -3.15 2.42
N PRO A 248 18.10 -4.24 1.71
CA PRO A 248 19.46 -4.37 1.15
C PRO A 248 19.79 -3.29 0.12
N GLY A 249 18.81 -2.91 -0.72
CA GLY A 249 19.00 -1.90 -1.76
C GLY A 249 19.24 -0.48 -1.24
N PHE A 250 18.93 -0.24 0.03
CA PHE A 250 19.10 1.05 0.69
C PHE A 250 20.10 1.02 1.85
N GLY A 251 20.78 -0.11 2.09
CA GLY A 251 21.66 -0.28 3.24
C GLY A 251 20.92 -0.21 4.59
N ILE A 252 19.61 -0.52 4.62
CA ILE A 252 18.80 -0.45 5.84
C ILE A 252 19.09 -1.67 6.71
N THR A 253 19.54 -1.42 7.94
CA THR A 253 19.80 -2.47 8.94
C THR A 253 18.73 -2.53 10.02
N LYS A 254 17.98 -1.43 10.22
CA LYS A 254 16.91 -1.36 11.21
C LYS A 254 15.68 -0.63 10.68
N ARG A 255 14.48 -1.10 11.03
CA ARG A 255 13.22 -0.38 10.83
C ARG A 255 12.62 -0.03 12.20
N PHE A 256 12.27 1.23 12.38
CA PHE A 256 11.67 1.74 13.60
C PHE A 256 10.15 1.85 13.45
N VAL A 257 9.42 1.38 14.45
CA VAL A 257 7.95 1.50 14.53
C VAL A 257 7.54 1.95 15.92
N GLY A 258 6.42 2.65 16.03
CA GLY A 258 5.82 2.97 17.34
C GLY A 258 5.12 1.76 17.93
N THR A 259 5.19 1.59 19.25
CA THR A 259 4.37 0.59 19.98
C THR A 259 2.89 0.91 19.86
N GLU A 260 2.04 -0.12 19.81
CA GLU A 260 0.57 0.04 19.83
C GLU A 260 -0.08 -0.83 20.91
N PRO A 261 -0.16 -0.36 22.18
CA PRO A 261 -0.70 -1.16 23.27
C PRO A 261 -2.23 -1.33 23.18
N THR A 262 -2.93 -0.37 22.60
CA THR A 262 -4.41 -0.31 22.55
C THR A 262 -5.01 -0.78 21.23
N ASP A 263 -4.21 -0.92 20.17
CA ASP A 263 -4.65 -1.45 18.87
C ASP A 263 -4.16 -2.90 18.67
N PRO A 264 -5.03 -3.91 18.86
CA PRO A 264 -4.65 -5.32 18.72
C PRO A 264 -4.25 -5.69 17.29
N VAL A 265 -4.75 -4.99 16.26
CA VAL A 265 -4.41 -5.26 14.86
C VAL A 265 -2.99 -4.78 14.57
N THR A 266 -2.68 -3.55 14.95
CA THR A 266 -1.33 -3.00 14.75
C THR A 266 -0.28 -3.73 15.60
N ARG A 267 -0.62 -4.16 16.82
CA ARG A 267 0.25 -5.04 17.61
C ARG A 267 0.53 -6.37 16.93
N ALA A 268 -0.51 -7.04 16.40
CA ALA A 268 -0.32 -8.30 15.67
C ALA A 268 0.50 -8.11 14.39
N TYR A 269 0.38 -6.96 13.73
CA TYR A 269 1.23 -6.58 12.60
C TYR A 269 2.71 -6.43 13.02
N ASN A 270 3.01 -5.71 14.11
CA ASN A 270 4.38 -5.53 14.61
C ASN A 270 5.03 -6.88 14.99
N GLU A 271 4.30 -7.75 15.70
CA GLU A 271 4.80 -9.07 16.07
C GLU A 271 5.10 -9.94 14.85
N ALA A 272 4.21 -9.97 13.86
CA ALA A 272 4.47 -10.69 12.62
C ALA A 272 5.65 -10.10 11.82
N LEU A 273 5.86 -8.77 11.83
CA LEU A 273 7.04 -8.16 11.23
C LEU A 273 8.33 -8.61 11.91
N LYS A 274 8.37 -8.70 13.25
CA LYS A 274 9.53 -9.25 13.97
C LYS A 274 9.87 -10.65 13.48
N ASP A 275 8.86 -11.51 13.33
CA ASP A 275 9.05 -12.89 12.89
C ASP A 275 9.55 -13.00 11.45
N VAL A 276 9.07 -12.13 10.55
CA VAL A 276 9.61 -12.03 9.19
C VAL A 276 11.07 -11.60 9.24
N PHE A 277 11.38 -10.55 10.01
CA PHE A 277 12.71 -9.93 10.03
C PHE A 277 13.78 -10.83 10.65
N LYS A 278 13.43 -11.75 11.56
CA LYS A 278 14.35 -12.80 12.07
C LYS A 278 15.00 -13.64 10.96
N LYS A 279 14.38 -13.74 9.79
CA LYS A 279 14.91 -14.47 8.62
C LYS A 279 15.89 -13.64 7.78
N TYR A 280 16.02 -12.36 8.07
CA TYR A 280 16.82 -11.40 7.34
C TYR A 280 17.80 -10.69 8.29
N ALA A 281 18.85 -10.07 7.75
CA ALA A 281 19.75 -9.23 8.54
C ALA A 281 19.13 -7.84 8.81
N LEU A 282 17.92 -7.82 9.35
CA LEU A 282 17.12 -6.62 9.59
C LEU A 282 16.52 -6.68 11.00
N GLU A 283 16.67 -5.60 11.77
CA GLU A 283 16.10 -5.48 13.11
C GLU A 283 14.81 -4.63 13.07
N LEU A 284 13.77 -5.08 13.78
CA LEU A 284 12.60 -4.23 14.09
C LEU A 284 12.79 -3.61 15.47
N VAL A 285 12.84 -2.29 15.53
CA VAL A 285 12.94 -1.54 16.79
C VAL A 285 11.58 -0.93 17.11
N GLU A 286 10.98 -1.39 18.21
CA GLU A 286 9.73 -0.80 18.73
C GLU A 286 10.03 0.31 19.72
N VAL A 287 9.45 1.47 19.48
CA VAL A 287 9.65 2.68 20.29
C VAL A 287 8.35 3.03 21.02
N PRO A 288 8.37 3.20 22.35
CA PRO A 288 7.22 3.70 23.10
C PRO A 288 6.66 4.99 22.49
N ARG A 289 5.34 5.09 22.37
CA ARG A 289 4.73 6.32 21.84
C ARG A 289 4.99 7.50 22.77
N ILE A 290 5.21 8.66 22.17
CA ILE A 290 5.20 9.92 22.91
C ILE A 290 3.77 10.22 23.35
N GLU A 291 3.64 10.50 24.64
CA GLU A 291 2.39 10.89 25.28
C GLU A 291 2.46 12.36 25.67
N ASP A 292 1.33 13.06 25.58
CA ASP A 292 1.08 14.17 26.49
C ASP A 292 0.45 13.61 27.77
N GLY A 293 0.33 14.37 28.85
CA GLY A 293 -0.22 13.88 30.12
C GLY A 293 -1.64 13.26 30.07
N VAL A 294 -2.28 13.23 28.90
CA VAL A 294 -3.60 12.63 28.62
C VAL A 294 -3.48 11.33 27.79
N GLY A 295 -2.42 11.16 27.00
CA GLY A 295 -2.12 9.92 26.29
C GLY A 295 -1.31 10.13 25.01
N ALA A 296 -1.16 9.06 24.22
CA ALA A 296 -0.34 9.08 23.01
C ALA A 296 -0.76 10.18 21.99
N ILE A 297 0.22 10.93 21.50
CA ILE A 297 0.04 11.92 20.43
C ILE A 297 -0.18 11.18 19.11
N SER A 298 -1.41 11.16 18.62
CA SER A 298 -1.80 10.47 17.38
C SER A 298 -2.43 11.40 16.35
N ALA A 299 -2.27 11.05 15.07
CA ALA A 299 -2.84 11.82 13.97
C ALA A 299 -4.38 11.89 14.02
N SER A 300 -5.05 10.82 14.48
CA SER A 300 -6.51 10.81 14.66
C SER A 300 -6.96 11.79 15.74
N ARG A 301 -6.24 11.87 16.86
CA ARG A 301 -6.51 12.82 17.94
C ARG A 301 -6.32 14.27 17.48
N VAL A 302 -5.26 14.54 16.71
CA VAL A 302 -5.04 15.84 16.07
C VAL A 302 -6.21 16.21 15.16
N ARG A 303 -6.65 15.30 14.27
CA ARG A 303 -7.80 15.57 13.39
C ARG A 303 -9.08 15.87 14.17
N ALA A 304 -9.34 15.14 15.26
CA ALA A 304 -10.53 15.35 16.09
C ALA A 304 -10.52 16.69 16.84
N ALA A 305 -9.37 17.12 17.38
CA ALA A 305 -9.24 18.44 18.01
C ALA A 305 -9.33 19.57 16.98
N TRP A 306 -8.68 19.39 15.82
CA TRP A 306 -8.71 20.33 14.72
C TRP A 306 -10.13 20.57 14.20
N THR A 307 -10.89 19.51 13.91
CA THR A 307 -12.27 19.65 13.44
C THR A 307 -13.20 20.20 14.53
N ALA A 308 -12.88 20.01 15.81
CA ALA A 308 -13.60 20.62 16.93
C ALA A 308 -13.18 22.07 17.22
N GLY A 309 -12.21 22.64 16.49
CA GLY A 309 -11.74 24.01 16.67
C GLY A 309 -10.82 24.22 17.87
N ARG A 310 -10.34 23.16 18.51
CA ARG A 310 -9.42 23.21 19.66
C ARG A 310 -7.98 23.38 19.17
N MET A 311 -7.67 24.56 18.64
CA MET A 311 -6.39 24.83 17.99
C MET A 311 -5.21 24.89 18.97
N ASP A 312 -5.44 25.33 20.21
CA ASP A 312 -4.41 25.40 21.24
C ASP A 312 -3.85 23.99 21.54
N GLU A 313 -4.72 22.98 21.67
CA GLU A 313 -4.32 21.57 21.81
C GLU A 313 -3.54 21.07 20.58
N VAL A 314 -3.99 21.45 19.38
CA VAL A 314 -3.34 21.02 18.12
C VAL A 314 -1.92 21.55 18.03
N GLU A 315 -1.68 22.81 18.45
CA GLU A 315 -0.36 23.45 18.45
C GLU A 315 0.65 22.65 19.30
N GLU A 316 0.21 22.10 20.43
CA GLU A 316 1.06 21.29 21.33
C GLU A 316 1.42 19.90 20.76
N TRP A 317 0.69 19.41 19.75
CA TRP A 317 0.81 18.03 19.26
C TRP A 317 1.49 17.89 17.91
N VAL A 318 1.69 18.99 17.18
CA VAL A 318 2.23 18.96 15.82
C VAL A 318 3.43 19.89 15.65
N PRO A 319 4.35 19.59 14.72
CA PRO A 319 5.42 20.52 14.37
C PRO A 319 4.86 21.83 13.82
N ALA A 320 5.63 22.91 13.95
CA ALA A 320 5.26 24.24 13.44
C ALA A 320 4.86 24.22 11.95
N SER A 321 5.51 23.38 11.13
CA SER A 321 5.16 23.20 9.71
C SER A 321 3.73 22.69 9.51
N THR A 322 3.34 21.67 10.29
CA THR A 322 1.96 21.15 10.29
C THR A 322 1.00 22.20 10.80
N PHE A 323 1.31 22.86 11.93
CA PHE A 323 0.42 23.85 12.51
C PHE A 323 0.14 25.02 11.54
N ALA A 324 1.17 25.51 10.87
CA ALA A 324 1.05 26.54 9.83
C ALA A 324 0.14 26.09 8.69
N TYR A 325 0.26 24.85 8.22
CA TYR A 325 -0.63 24.29 7.21
C TYR A 325 -2.08 24.21 7.71
N LEU A 326 -2.32 23.75 8.94
CA LEU A 326 -3.69 23.62 9.47
C LEU A 326 -4.42 24.96 9.59
N LYS A 327 -3.68 26.07 9.72
CA LYS A 327 -4.19 27.45 9.74
C LYS A 327 -4.28 28.13 8.37
N SER A 328 -3.72 27.51 7.32
CA SER A 328 -3.72 28.05 5.97
C SER A 328 -5.13 28.03 5.36
N PRO A 329 -5.39 28.78 4.27
CA PRO A 329 -6.63 28.65 3.50
C PRO A 329 -6.90 27.20 3.05
N GLU A 330 -5.87 26.48 2.61
CA GLU A 330 -5.95 25.08 2.17
C GLU A 330 -6.34 24.16 3.34
N GLY A 331 -5.69 24.34 4.50
CA GLY A 331 -6.04 23.62 5.73
C GLY A 331 -7.47 23.91 6.15
N THR A 332 -7.87 25.18 6.17
CA THR A 332 -9.23 25.60 6.54
C THR A 332 -10.29 24.94 5.63
N ALA A 333 -10.08 24.96 4.32
CA ALA A 333 -10.97 24.32 3.36
C ALA A 333 -11.08 22.80 3.59
N LEU A 334 -9.96 22.13 3.89
CA LEU A 334 -9.95 20.70 4.22
C LEU A 334 -10.70 20.42 5.53
N CYS A 335 -10.53 21.26 6.55
CA CYS A 335 -11.26 21.14 7.82
C CYS A 335 -12.78 21.24 7.63
N GLU A 336 -13.23 22.18 6.78
CA GLU A 336 -14.64 22.35 6.47
C GLU A 336 -15.22 21.14 5.73
N ALA A 337 -14.48 20.60 4.75
CA ALA A 337 -14.91 19.40 4.04
C ALA A 337 -15.15 18.23 5.01
N LEU A 338 -14.24 18.01 5.96
CA LEU A 338 -14.37 16.97 6.98
C LEU A 338 -15.58 17.17 7.91
N ARG A 339 -15.87 18.42 8.29
CA ARG A 339 -17.05 18.72 9.11
C ARG A 339 -18.35 18.40 8.37
N ARG A 340 -18.39 18.66 7.06
CA ARG A 340 -19.55 18.35 6.20
C ARG A 340 -19.74 16.85 6.01
N GLU A 341 -18.68 16.07 5.88
CA GLU A 341 -18.76 14.60 5.78
C GLU A 341 -19.23 13.93 7.09
N ALA A 342 -19.00 14.57 8.24
CA ALA A 342 -19.37 14.06 9.55
C ALA A 342 -20.79 14.47 10.03
N SER A 343 -21.45 15.38 9.31
CA SER A 343 -22.80 15.90 9.62
C SER A 343 -23.89 15.15 8.85
#